data_AF-G0U736-F1
#
_entry.id   AF-G0U736-F1
#
_cell.length_a   1.000
_cell.length_b   1.000
_cell.length_c   1.000
_cell.angle_alpha   90.00
_cell.angle_beta   90.00
_cell.angle_gamma   90.00
#
_symmetry.space_group_name_H-M   'P 1'
#
loop_
_entity.id
_entity.type
_entity.pdbx_description
1 polymer ?
#
loop_
_entity_poly.entity_id
_entity_poly.type
_entity_poly.pdbx_seq_one_letter_code
_entity_poly.pdbx_strand_id
1 'polypeptide(L)'
;MSMLEEEVTQCDELVVDVGNTIDTHTVRMREDILSLLAASFREHVKNLRVSLEANIANREQTLLKEKLKVETTLSDSRQREKEERERVVYLIEQLAEMRQRLWLQRRFREWESWIARKRHRWSIQQAIECSRHIRQAYHVYTQWRLLAAARRHHAFTRDEELHWKCREAELLTRVEVLEVIVEQEKRRNAGLEDKMRTAFVRGVCALNREAVQVLKGGEGADGFGSGLLREEEGPSGINSNQSGHTSRGTFVMKGVGARHPEGVAKNTVAAVEEERATTAKCGFYEGEVMEMEEQQYNLSGSIPTNTHGRSLHPRQQHNEELREETNLQRQRALPPSFHICYAPNVCAYNVANAARKPFVISVDPKSVRCVGDVPTPKKTANVTRKALWSTSPRST
;
A
#
# COMPACT_ATOMS: atom_id res chain seq x y z
N MET A 1 105.15 45.72 -138.82
CA MET A 1 104.57 45.82 -137.48
C MET A 1 103.07 45.57 -137.58
N SER A 2 102.66 44.32 -137.70
CA SER A 2 101.25 43.89 -137.88
C SER A 2 101.04 42.44 -137.45
N MET A 3 102.12 41.64 -137.36
CA MET A 3 102.07 40.27 -136.83
C MET A 3 102.13 40.17 -135.29
N LEU A 4 102.40 41.27 -134.58
CA LEU A 4 102.42 41.28 -133.10
C LEU A 4 101.05 41.64 -132.49
N GLU A 5 100.16 42.27 -133.26
CA GLU A 5 98.78 42.54 -132.81
C GLU A 5 97.90 41.29 -132.95
N GLU A 6 98.15 40.45 -133.96
CA GLU A 6 97.45 39.18 -134.17
C GLU A 6 97.74 38.14 -133.06
N GLU A 7 98.99 38.05 -132.58
CA GLU A 7 99.37 37.15 -131.47
C GLU A 7 98.83 37.62 -130.11
N VAL A 8 98.68 38.94 -129.90
CA VAL A 8 98.07 39.51 -128.69
C VAL A 8 96.56 39.29 -128.70
N THR A 9 95.89 39.47 -129.85
CA THR A 9 94.46 39.14 -129.97
C THR A 9 94.18 37.65 -129.82
N GLN A 10 95.07 36.77 -130.26
CA GLN A 10 94.94 35.32 -130.06
C GLN A 10 95.12 34.93 -128.59
N CYS A 11 96.02 35.58 -127.86
CA CYS A 11 96.17 35.38 -126.41
C CYS A 11 94.96 35.92 -125.63
N ASP A 12 94.43 37.09 -126.01
CA ASP A 12 93.23 37.67 -125.39
C ASP A 12 91.98 36.82 -125.66
N GLU A 13 91.81 36.29 -126.89
CA GLU A 13 90.74 35.33 -127.19
C GLU A 13 90.88 34.03 -126.38
N LEU A 14 92.10 33.52 -126.20
CA LEU A 14 92.33 32.31 -125.40
C LEU A 14 92.09 32.55 -123.90
N VAL A 15 92.42 33.73 -123.38
CA VAL A 15 92.13 34.12 -121.99
C VAL A 15 90.63 34.29 -121.78
N VAL A 16 89.90 34.87 -122.74
CA VAL A 16 88.44 34.98 -122.71
C VAL A 16 87.78 33.61 -122.82
N ASP A 17 88.27 32.71 -123.68
CA ASP A 17 87.71 31.37 -123.86
C ASP A 17 87.98 30.48 -122.63
N VAL A 18 89.19 30.53 -122.07
CA VAL A 18 89.51 29.86 -120.79
C VAL A 18 88.70 30.46 -119.64
N GLY A 19 88.50 31.78 -119.60
CA GLY A 19 87.64 32.46 -118.63
C GLY A 19 86.19 32.02 -118.72
N ASN A 20 85.62 31.99 -119.93
CA ASN A 20 84.27 31.49 -120.20
C ASN A 20 84.12 30.01 -119.85
N THR A 21 85.17 29.21 -120.07
CA THR A 21 85.21 27.78 -119.72
C THR A 21 85.27 27.59 -118.20
N ILE A 22 86.04 28.40 -117.48
CA ILE A 22 86.10 28.41 -116.01
C ILE A 22 84.78 28.88 -115.42
N ASP A 23 84.15 29.91 -115.99
CA ASP A 23 82.85 30.43 -115.53
C ASP A 23 81.73 29.43 -115.78
N THR A 24 81.67 28.82 -116.96
CA THR A 24 80.70 27.73 -117.22
C THR A 24 80.95 26.52 -116.33
N HIS A 25 82.21 26.14 -116.09
CA HIS A 25 82.55 25.05 -115.18
C HIS A 25 82.18 25.39 -113.73
N THR A 26 82.47 26.60 -113.23
CA THR A 26 82.15 27.02 -111.85
C THR A 26 80.64 27.21 -111.65
N VAL A 27 79.90 27.71 -112.64
CA VAL A 27 78.43 27.75 -112.62
C VAL A 27 77.86 26.34 -112.55
N ARG A 28 78.35 25.42 -113.39
CA ARG A 28 77.91 24.01 -113.36
C ARG A 28 78.22 23.32 -112.04
N MET A 29 79.44 23.50 -111.51
CA MET A 29 79.81 22.99 -110.18
C MET A 29 78.93 23.58 -109.07
N ARG A 30 78.61 24.88 -109.14
CA ARG A 30 77.73 25.54 -108.19
C ARG A 30 76.31 24.99 -108.27
N GLU A 31 75.78 24.80 -109.46
CA GLU A 31 74.47 24.17 -109.69
C GLU A 31 74.46 22.73 -109.18
N ASP A 32 75.50 21.95 -109.44
CA ASP A 32 75.65 20.58 -108.92
C ASP A 32 75.67 20.57 -107.38
N ILE A 33 76.46 21.45 -106.75
CA ILE A 33 76.49 21.60 -105.28
C ILE A 33 75.12 22.02 -104.75
N LEU A 34 74.45 22.99 -105.37
CA LEU A 34 73.12 23.44 -104.97
C LEU A 34 72.08 22.33 -105.14
N SER A 35 72.17 21.52 -106.19
CA SER A 35 71.28 20.38 -106.44
C SER A 35 71.46 19.30 -105.37
N LEU A 36 72.71 19.03 -104.97
CA LEU A 36 73.06 18.06 -103.94
C LEU A 36 72.63 18.54 -102.55
N LEU A 37 72.83 19.83 -102.25
CA LEU A 37 72.31 20.46 -101.03
C LEU A 37 70.78 20.42 -101.00
N ALA A 38 70.11 20.80 -102.09
CA ALA A 38 68.66 20.75 -102.19
C ALA A 38 68.11 19.33 -102.01
N ALA A 39 68.77 18.31 -102.57
CA ALA A 39 68.44 16.91 -102.33
C ALA A 39 68.60 16.52 -100.86
N SER A 40 69.71 16.92 -100.22
CA SER A 40 69.95 16.66 -98.79
C SER A 40 68.90 17.32 -97.89
N PHE A 41 68.50 18.56 -98.17
CA PHE A 41 67.48 19.27 -97.40
C PHE A 41 66.10 18.65 -97.62
N ARG A 42 65.75 18.25 -98.84
CA ARG A 42 64.49 17.53 -99.12
C ARG A 42 64.42 16.23 -98.34
N GLU A 43 65.51 15.47 -98.31
CA GLU A 43 65.57 14.23 -97.55
C GLU A 43 65.47 14.49 -96.04
N HIS A 44 66.15 15.51 -95.51
CA HIS A 44 65.99 15.92 -94.12
C HIS A 44 64.56 16.34 -93.76
N VAL A 45 63.90 17.15 -94.59
CA VAL A 45 62.51 17.56 -94.37
C VAL A 45 61.58 16.34 -94.41
N LYS A 46 61.80 15.41 -95.34
CA LYS A 46 61.05 14.16 -95.42
C LYS A 46 61.22 13.32 -94.15
N ASN A 47 62.45 13.15 -93.68
CA ASN A 47 62.75 12.40 -92.46
C ASN A 47 62.14 13.07 -91.21
N LEU A 48 62.19 14.40 -91.11
CA LEU A 48 61.54 15.14 -90.02
C LEU A 48 60.02 14.97 -90.05
N ARG A 49 59.38 15.01 -91.23
CA ARG A 49 57.94 14.78 -91.36
C ARG A 49 57.56 13.37 -90.90
N VAL A 50 58.25 12.34 -91.40
CA VAL A 50 58.01 10.95 -90.98
C VAL A 50 58.22 10.77 -89.48
N SER A 51 59.25 11.39 -88.90
CA SER A 51 59.50 11.35 -87.46
C SER A 51 58.40 12.05 -86.64
N LEU A 52 57.94 13.22 -87.08
CA LEU A 52 56.84 13.94 -86.43
C LEU A 52 55.52 13.16 -86.52
N GLU A 53 55.19 12.60 -87.68
CA GLU A 53 54.02 11.76 -87.88
C GLU A 53 54.06 10.52 -86.97
N ALA A 54 55.21 9.85 -86.89
CA ALA A 54 55.40 8.72 -85.97
C ALA A 54 55.26 9.12 -84.50
N ASN A 55 55.79 10.28 -84.12
CA ASN A 55 55.66 10.81 -82.75
C ASN A 55 54.21 11.16 -82.40
N ILE A 56 53.46 11.77 -83.34
CA ILE A 56 52.03 12.07 -83.17
C ILE A 56 51.24 10.76 -83.00
N ALA A 57 51.44 9.79 -83.89
CA ALA A 57 50.77 8.49 -83.81
C ALA A 57 51.08 7.76 -82.48
N ASN A 58 52.34 7.79 -82.02
CA ASN A 58 52.73 7.21 -80.73
C ASN A 58 52.06 7.93 -79.55
N ARG A 59 51.97 9.26 -79.59
CA ARG A 59 51.30 10.07 -78.56
C ARG A 59 49.81 9.76 -78.53
N GLU A 60 49.14 9.71 -79.68
CA GLU A 60 47.73 9.33 -79.80
C GLU A 60 47.48 7.93 -79.25
N GLN A 61 48.32 6.95 -79.60
CA GLN A 61 48.18 5.59 -79.08
C GLN A 61 48.37 5.54 -77.56
N THR A 62 49.28 6.34 -77.01
CA THR A 62 49.50 6.44 -75.56
C THR A 62 48.28 7.04 -74.87
N LEU A 63 47.73 8.14 -75.40
CA LEU A 63 46.53 8.79 -74.87
C LEU A 63 45.30 7.87 -74.96
N LEU A 64 45.16 7.08 -76.02
CA LEU A 64 44.09 6.09 -76.13
C LEU A 64 44.22 4.97 -75.08
N LYS A 65 45.44 4.49 -74.82
CA LYS A 65 45.70 3.51 -73.76
C LYS A 65 45.41 4.09 -72.37
N GLU A 66 45.79 5.33 -72.12
CA GLU A 66 45.50 6.03 -70.86
C GLU A 66 44.00 6.28 -70.69
N LYS A 67 43.32 6.76 -71.73
CA LYS A 67 41.87 6.92 -71.74
C LYS A 67 41.16 5.62 -71.39
N LEU A 68 41.53 4.52 -72.04
CA LEU A 68 40.93 3.22 -71.77
C LEU A 68 41.19 2.75 -70.33
N LYS A 69 42.39 2.96 -69.79
CA LYS A 69 42.69 2.68 -68.37
C LYS A 69 41.84 3.52 -67.41
N VAL A 70 41.66 4.81 -67.70
CA VAL A 70 40.82 5.68 -66.88
C VAL A 70 39.36 5.23 -66.96
N GLU A 71 38.85 4.91 -68.16
CA GLU A 71 37.49 4.41 -68.35
C GLU A 71 37.23 3.09 -67.63
N THR A 72 38.17 2.15 -67.63
CA THR A 72 38.02 0.89 -66.87
C THR A 72 38.01 1.16 -65.37
N THR A 73 38.94 1.96 -64.85
CA THR A 73 38.95 2.30 -63.41
C THR A 73 37.70 3.05 -62.96
N LEU A 74 37.15 3.92 -63.80
CA LEU A 74 35.92 4.67 -63.54
C LEU A 74 34.67 3.77 -63.61
N SER A 75 34.66 2.78 -64.52
CA SER A 75 33.62 1.76 -64.55
C SER A 75 33.65 0.89 -63.29
N ASP A 76 34.85 0.45 -62.86
CA ASP A 76 35.02 -0.34 -61.63
C ASP A 76 34.61 0.45 -60.39
N SER A 77 34.97 1.73 -60.30
CA SER A 77 34.57 2.57 -59.16
C SER A 77 33.05 2.77 -59.10
N ARG A 78 32.39 2.98 -60.26
CA ARG A 78 30.93 3.09 -60.33
C ARG A 78 30.23 1.80 -59.90
N GLN A 79 30.79 0.65 -60.27
CA GLN A 79 30.26 -0.64 -59.87
C GLN A 79 30.39 -0.85 -58.36
N ARG A 80 31.54 -0.52 -57.77
CA ARG A 80 31.73 -0.58 -56.30
C ARG A 80 30.77 0.35 -55.57
N GLU A 81 30.59 1.58 -56.07
CA GLU A 81 29.64 2.53 -55.47
C GLU A 81 28.20 1.99 -55.53
N LYS A 82 27.82 1.34 -56.63
CA LYS A 82 26.52 0.70 -56.74
C LYS A 82 26.35 -0.43 -55.72
N GLU A 83 27.34 -1.31 -55.59
CA GLU A 83 27.33 -2.40 -54.60
C GLU A 83 27.28 -1.88 -53.17
N GLU A 84 28.01 -0.81 -52.85
CA GLU A 84 27.97 -0.16 -51.55
C GLU A 84 26.60 0.45 -51.26
N ARG A 85 25.98 1.13 -52.24
CA ARG A 85 24.62 1.66 -52.11
C ARG A 85 23.60 0.54 -51.86
N GLU A 86 23.70 -0.57 -52.58
CA GLU A 86 22.83 -1.75 -52.37
C GLU A 86 22.98 -2.33 -50.95
N ARG A 87 24.23 -2.44 -50.45
CA ARG A 87 24.49 -2.87 -49.06
C ARG A 87 23.90 -1.90 -48.03
N VAL A 88 24.03 -0.60 -48.24
CA VAL A 88 23.48 0.42 -47.33
C VAL A 88 21.95 0.35 -47.30
N VAL A 89 21.29 0.22 -48.46
CA VAL A 89 19.83 0.06 -48.53
C VAL A 89 19.38 -1.19 -47.78
N TYR A 90 20.05 -2.33 -48.00
CA TYR A 90 19.76 -3.57 -47.29
C TYR A 90 19.89 -3.41 -45.76
N LEU A 91 20.96 -2.76 -45.28
CA LEU A 91 21.14 -2.50 -43.85
C LEU A 91 20.05 -1.59 -43.27
N ILE A 92 19.61 -0.58 -44.01
CA ILE A 92 18.51 0.31 -43.60
C ILE A 92 17.21 -0.49 -43.45
N GLU A 93 16.90 -1.38 -44.39
CA GLU A 93 15.72 -2.25 -44.33
C GLU A 93 15.76 -3.18 -43.11
N GLN A 94 16.92 -3.82 -42.87
CA GLN A 94 17.12 -4.69 -41.69
C GLN A 94 16.95 -3.91 -40.37
N LEU A 95 17.49 -2.68 -40.29
CA LEU A 95 17.33 -1.83 -39.11
C LEU A 95 15.88 -1.37 -38.93
N ALA A 96 15.16 -1.08 -40.01
CA ALA A 96 13.74 -0.74 -39.96
C ALA A 96 12.90 -1.90 -39.45
N GLU A 97 13.15 -3.12 -39.92
CA GLU A 97 12.47 -4.33 -39.46
C GLU A 97 12.75 -4.60 -37.96
N MET A 98 14.02 -4.52 -37.55
CA MET A 98 14.41 -4.68 -36.14
C MET A 98 13.76 -3.63 -35.24
N ARG A 99 13.70 -2.36 -35.69
CA ARG A 99 13.00 -1.28 -34.99
C ARG A 99 11.51 -1.59 -34.84
N GLN A 100 10.86 -2.09 -35.90
CA GLN A 100 9.44 -2.45 -35.87
C GLN A 100 9.17 -3.59 -34.88
N ARG A 101 10.02 -4.64 -34.88
CA ARG A 101 9.93 -5.75 -33.92
C ARG A 101 10.07 -5.27 -32.47
N LEU A 102 11.06 -4.43 -32.19
CA LEU A 102 11.26 -3.86 -30.85
C LEU A 102 10.08 -2.98 -30.42
N TRP A 103 9.51 -2.20 -31.33
CA TRP A 103 8.33 -1.38 -31.06
C TRP A 103 7.12 -2.25 -30.71
N LEU A 104 6.85 -3.32 -31.48
CA LEU A 104 5.77 -4.27 -31.18
C LEU A 104 5.99 -4.98 -29.84
N GLN A 105 7.22 -5.39 -29.54
CA GLN A 105 7.56 -6.02 -28.27
C GLN A 105 7.33 -5.08 -27.09
N ARG A 106 7.69 -3.80 -27.22
CA ARG A 106 7.41 -2.78 -26.20
C ARG A 106 5.92 -2.59 -26.01
N ARG A 107 5.14 -2.47 -27.09
CA ARG A 107 3.67 -2.37 -27.03
C ARG A 107 3.03 -3.58 -26.36
N PHE A 108 3.51 -4.77 -26.66
CA PHE A 108 3.04 -5.99 -26.03
C PHE A 108 3.31 -5.99 -24.52
N ARG A 109 4.52 -5.62 -24.08
CA ARG A 109 4.85 -5.49 -22.64
C ARG A 109 4.01 -4.42 -21.95
N GLU A 110 3.76 -3.29 -22.60
CA GLU A 110 2.87 -2.24 -22.11
C GLU A 110 1.45 -2.79 -21.90
N TRP A 111 0.93 -3.53 -22.88
CA TRP A 111 -0.36 -4.21 -22.80
C TRP A 111 -0.43 -5.25 -21.68
N GLU A 112 0.57 -6.12 -21.54
CA GLU A 112 0.64 -7.10 -20.44
C GLU A 112 0.62 -6.39 -19.07
N SER A 113 1.40 -5.33 -18.92
CA SER A 113 1.43 -4.53 -17.68
C SER A 113 0.09 -3.86 -17.39
N TRP A 114 -0.64 -3.45 -18.43
CA TRP A 114 -1.97 -2.86 -18.31
C TRP A 114 -2.98 -3.91 -17.87
N ILE A 115 -2.96 -5.11 -18.45
CA ILE A 115 -3.82 -6.23 -18.02
C ILE A 115 -3.55 -6.62 -16.57
N ALA A 116 -2.27 -6.76 -16.19
CA ALA A 116 -1.90 -7.10 -14.81
C ALA A 116 -2.42 -6.05 -13.82
N ARG A 117 -2.25 -4.76 -14.12
CA ARG A 117 -2.80 -3.66 -13.32
C ARG A 117 -4.32 -3.67 -13.27
N LYS A 118 -5.00 -3.96 -14.38
CA LYS A 118 -6.46 -4.07 -14.44
C LYS A 118 -6.96 -5.20 -13.54
N ARG A 119 -6.38 -6.40 -13.65
CA ARG A 119 -6.71 -7.55 -12.77
C ARG A 119 -6.47 -7.24 -11.31
N HIS A 120 -5.34 -6.60 -10.98
CA HIS A 120 -5.03 -6.21 -9.62
C HIS A 120 -6.04 -5.20 -9.04
N ARG A 121 -6.44 -4.18 -9.82
CA ARG A 121 -7.48 -3.23 -9.41
C ARG A 121 -8.82 -3.92 -9.15
N TRP A 122 -9.21 -4.85 -10.02
CA TRP A 122 -10.45 -5.62 -9.85
C TRP A 122 -10.41 -6.47 -8.58
N SER A 123 -9.29 -7.15 -8.32
CA SER A 123 -9.10 -7.94 -7.09
C SER A 123 -9.15 -7.07 -5.83
N ILE A 124 -8.52 -5.90 -5.83
CA ILE A 124 -8.60 -4.94 -4.71
C ILE A 124 -10.04 -4.48 -4.51
N GLN A 125 -10.75 -4.12 -5.59
CA GLN A 125 -12.14 -3.66 -5.51
C GLN A 125 -13.05 -4.75 -4.90
N GLN A 126 -12.90 -5.99 -5.35
CA GLN A 126 -13.63 -7.13 -4.80
C GLN A 126 -13.31 -7.33 -3.30
N ALA A 127 -12.04 -7.21 -2.90
CA ALA A 127 -11.65 -7.30 -1.49
C ALA A 127 -12.25 -6.17 -0.64
N ILE A 128 -12.29 -4.95 -1.16
CA ILE A 128 -12.94 -3.80 -0.50
C ILE A 128 -14.43 -4.07 -0.32
N GLU A 129 -15.12 -4.51 -1.38
CA GLU A 129 -16.55 -4.84 -1.35
C GLU A 129 -16.85 -5.96 -0.35
N CYS A 130 -16.10 -7.06 -0.37
CA CYS A 130 -16.22 -8.14 0.62
C CYS A 130 -15.99 -7.61 2.05
N SER A 131 -14.96 -6.80 2.27
CA SER A 131 -14.68 -6.23 3.60
C SER A 131 -15.81 -5.31 4.08
N ARG A 132 -16.44 -4.56 3.18
CA ARG A 132 -17.61 -3.72 3.47
C ARG A 132 -18.79 -4.58 3.90
N HIS A 133 -19.09 -5.65 3.18
CA HIS A 133 -20.18 -6.58 3.54
C HIS A 133 -19.93 -7.26 4.89
N ILE A 134 -18.69 -7.69 5.17
CA ILE A 134 -18.33 -8.28 6.47
C ILE A 134 -18.53 -7.26 7.61
N ARG A 135 -18.09 -6.01 7.43
CA ARG A 135 -18.30 -4.94 8.44
C ARG A 135 -19.79 -4.66 8.67
N GLN A 136 -20.59 -4.61 7.61
CA GLN A 136 -22.04 -4.42 7.72
C GLN A 136 -22.69 -5.59 8.48
N ALA A 137 -22.34 -6.84 8.16
CA ALA A 137 -22.84 -8.01 8.87
C ALA A 137 -22.43 -8.01 10.34
N TYR A 138 -21.19 -7.64 10.65
CA TYR A 138 -20.71 -7.52 12.03
C TYR A 138 -21.45 -6.43 12.81
N HIS A 139 -21.72 -5.28 12.17
CA HIS A 139 -22.51 -4.21 12.78
C HIS A 139 -23.95 -4.66 13.09
N VAL A 140 -24.63 -5.31 12.15
CA VAL A 140 -25.98 -5.86 12.38
C VAL A 140 -25.98 -6.92 13.48
N TYR A 141 -24.99 -7.82 13.48
CA TYR A 141 -24.84 -8.85 14.50
C TYR A 141 -24.59 -8.27 15.90
N THR A 142 -23.73 -7.25 16.01
CA THR A 142 -23.46 -6.57 17.28
C THR A 142 -24.69 -5.82 17.79
N GLN A 143 -25.42 -5.11 16.93
CA GLN A 143 -26.69 -4.48 17.27
C GLN A 143 -27.72 -5.49 17.77
N TRP A 144 -27.86 -6.63 17.08
CA TRP A 144 -28.75 -7.71 17.51
C TRP A 144 -28.35 -8.26 18.88
N ARG A 145 -27.07 -8.47 19.15
CA ARG A 145 -26.58 -8.93 20.46
C ARG A 145 -26.89 -7.94 21.58
N LEU A 146 -26.68 -6.64 21.33
CA LEU A 146 -26.99 -5.59 22.29
C LEU A 146 -28.49 -5.55 22.59
N LEU A 147 -29.34 -5.63 21.56
CA LEU A 147 -30.79 -5.69 21.72
C LEU A 147 -31.21 -6.95 22.51
N ALA A 148 -30.64 -8.11 22.21
CA ALA A 148 -30.91 -9.34 22.93
C ALA A 148 -30.45 -9.29 24.40
N ALA A 149 -29.30 -8.66 24.68
CA ALA A 149 -28.83 -8.43 26.03
C ALA A 149 -29.76 -7.48 26.81
N ALA A 150 -30.17 -6.36 26.19
CA ALA A 150 -31.12 -5.42 26.79
C ALA A 150 -32.47 -6.08 27.09
N ARG A 151 -33.00 -6.91 26.17
CA ARG A 151 -34.23 -7.67 26.40
C ARG A 151 -34.12 -8.65 27.58
N ARG A 152 -33.00 -9.38 27.68
CA ARG A 152 -32.75 -10.29 28.82
C ARG A 152 -32.64 -9.53 30.14
N HIS A 153 -31.92 -8.41 30.16
CA HIS A 153 -31.82 -7.58 31.35
C HIS A 153 -33.19 -7.05 31.77
N HIS A 154 -33.98 -6.53 30.84
CA HIS A 154 -35.31 -6.00 31.14
C HIS A 154 -36.29 -7.10 31.61
N ALA A 155 -36.22 -8.32 31.06
CA ALA A 155 -36.97 -9.45 31.58
C ALA A 155 -36.57 -9.77 33.03
N PHE A 156 -35.26 -9.81 33.30
CA PHE A 156 -34.74 -10.03 34.65
C PHE A 156 -35.19 -8.93 35.64
N THR A 157 -35.10 -7.65 35.27
CA THR A 157 -35.59 -6.54 36.11
C THR A 157 -37.09 -6.66 36.39
N ARG A 158 -37.90 -7.06 35.40
CA ARG A 158 -39.34 -7.31 35.62
C ARG A 158 -39.58 -8.47 36.59
N ASP A 159 -38.84 -9.56 36.47
CA ASP A 159 -38.96 -10.70 37.38
C ASP A 159 -38.54 -10.32 38.81
N GLU A 160 -37.49 -9.52 38.97
CA GLU A 160 -37.10 -8.94 40.26
C GLU A 160 -38.18 -8.04 40.84
N GLU A 161 -38.76 -7.13 40.06
CA GLU A 161 -39.87 -6.26 40.50
C GLU A 161 -41.07 -7.09 40.97
N LEU A 162 -41.44 -8.14 40.23
CA LEU A 162 -42.52 -9.06 40.63
C LEU A 162 -42.16 -9.81 41.92
N HIS A 163 -40.93 -10.29 42.04
CA HIS A 163 -40.45 -10.94 43.25
C HIS A 163 -40.51 -10.01 44.47
N TRP A 164 -40.07 -8.76 44.32
CA TRP A 164 -40.15 -7.75 45.37
C TRP A 164 -41.59 -7.44 45.75
N LYS A 165 -42.50 -7.31 44.78
CA LYS A 165 -43.94 -7.09 45.05
C LYS A 165 -44.58 -8.26 45.81
N CYS A 166 -44.27 -9.50 45.44
CA CYS A 166 -44.74 -10.67 46.18
C CYS A 166 -44.21 -10.67 47.62
N ARG A 167 -42.91 -10.39 47.79
CA ARG A 167 -42.28 -10.32 49.12
C ARG A 167 -42.84 -9.17 49.96
N GLU A 168 -43.13 -8.04 49.35
CA GLU A 168 -43.80 -6.91 50.00
C GLU A 168 -45.20 -7.30 50.48
N ALA A 169 -46.00 -7.96 49.63
CA ALA A 169 -47.32 -8.47 50.02
C ALA A 169 -47.24 -9.51 51.16
N GLU A 170 -46.26 -10.42 51.13
CA GLU A 170 -46.00 -11.36 52.23
C GLU A 170 -45.60 -10.64 53.54
N LEU A 171 -44.84 -9.55 53.45
CA LEU A 171 -44.48 -8.76 54.63
C LEU A 171 -45.68 -7.97 55.17
N LEU A 172 -46.49 -7.37 54.30
CA LEU A 172 -47.72 -6.66 54.68
C LEU A 172 -48.70 -7.59 55.40
N THR A 173 -48.95 -8.79 54.86
CA THR A 173 -49.81 -9.79 55.52
C THR A 173 -49.27 -10.22 56.89
N ARG A 174 -47.94 -10.34 57.06
CA ARG A 174 -47.34 -10.60 58.38
C ARG A 174 -47.51 -9.44 59.35
N VAL A 175 -47.40 -8.20 58.87
CA VAL A 175 -47.63 -6.99 59.67
C VAL A 175 -49.09 -6.96 60.14
N GLU A 176 -50.06 -7.19 59.26
CA GLU A 176 -51.48 -7.26 59.60
C GLU A 176 -51.77 -8.31 60.69
N VAL A 177 -51.17 -9.51 60.58
CA VAL A 177 -51.30 -10.56 61.61
C VAL A 177 -50.71 -10.11 62.95
N LEU A 178 -49.54 -9.47 62.93
CA LEU A 178 -48.91 -8.95 64.14
C LEU A 178 -49.72 -7.82 64.77
N GLU A 179 -50.32 -6.94 63.98
CA GLU A 179 -51.22 -5.89 64.46
C GLU A 179 -52.44 -6.49 65.19
N VAL A 180 -53.05 -7.54 64.63
CA VAL A 180 -54.15 -8.26 65.29
C VAL A 180 -53.71 -8.85 66.63
N ILE A 181 -52.53 -9.47 66.69
CA ILE A 181 -51.97 -10.03 67.93
C ILE A 181 -51.71 -8.93 68.96
N VAL A 182 -51.12 -7.81 68.53
CA VAL A 182 -50.85 -6.66 69.41
C VAL A 182 -52.15 -6.07 69.95
N GLU A 183 -53.18 -5.91 69.11
CA GLU A 183 -54.49 -5.43 69.56
C GLU A 183 -55.18 -6.42 70.50
N GLN A 184 -55.03 -7.72 70.27
CA GLN A 184 -55.53 -8.75 71.18
C GLN A 184 -54.81 -8.71 72.54
N GLU A 185 -53.49 -8.56 72.54
CA GLU A 185 -52.70 -8.40 73.76
C GLU A 185 -53.02 -7.08 74.48
N LYS A 186 -53.23 -5.97 73.77
CA LYS A 186 -53.71 -4.72 74.37
C LYS A 186 -55.06 -4.91 75.05
N ARG A 187 -56.02 -5.59 74.41
CA ARG A 187 -57.33 -5.91 75.01
C ARG A 187 -57.19 -6.83 76.23
N ARG A 188 -56.33 -7.84 76.14
CA ARG A 188 -56.02 -8.74 77.25
C ARG A 188 -55.39 -7.99 78.42
N ASN A 189 -54.43 -7.12 78.14
CA ASN A 189 -53.74 -6.30 79.13
C ASN A 189 -54.67 -5.29 79.77
N ALA A 190 -55.52 -4.59 78.99
CA ALA A 190 -56.55 -3.71 79.52
C ALA A 190 -57.52 -4.47 80.45
N GLY A 191 -57.96 -5.66 80.05
CA GLY A 191 -58.79 -6.52 80.89
C GLY A 191 -58.08 -7.04 82.16
N LEU A 192 -56.77 -7.28 82.11
CA LEU A 192 -55.96 -7.60 83.29
C LEU A 192 -55.76 -6.39 84.19
N GLU A 193 -55.51 -5.22 83.62
CA GLU A 193 -55.37 -3.96 84.34
C GLU A 193 -56.66 -3.60 85.08
N ASP A 194 -57.83 -3.75 84.44
CA ASP A 194 -59.13 -3.56 85.07
C ASP A 194 -59.38 -4.57 86.21
N LYS A 195 -58.96 -5.83 86.03
CA LYS A 195 -59.01 -6.84 87.11
C LYS A 195 -58.07 -6.49 88.26
N MET A 196 -56.85 -6.04 87.98
CA MET A 196 -55.89 -5.60 88.99
C MET A 196 -56.41 -4.37 89.74
N ARG A 197 -56.95 -3.38 89.02
CA ARG A 197 -57.60 -2.19 89.61
C ARG A 197 -58.77 -2.60 90.49
N THR A 198 -59.64 -3.52 90.03
CA THR A 198 -60.78 -4.03 90.82
C THR A 198 -60.31 -4.79 92.06
N ALA A 199 -59.32 -5.68 91.92
CA ALA A 199 -58.75 -6.42 93.04
C ALA A 199 -58.07 -5.50 94.06
N PHE A 200 -57.36 -4.47 93.59
CA PHE A 200 -56.77 -3.43 94.42
C PHE A 200 -57.84 -2.65 95.18
N VAL A 201 -58.89 -2.16 94.51
CA VAL A 201 -60.02 -1.46 95.17
C VAL A 201 -60.71 -2.37 96.19
N ARG A 202 -60.94 -3.65 95.87
CA ARG A 202 -61.48 -4.63 96.83
C ARG A 202 -60.56 -4.84 98.03
N GLY A 203 -59.25 -4.93 97.79
CA GLY A 203 -58.23 -5.04 98.85
C GLY A 203 -58.22 -3.80 99.75
N VAL A 204 -58.26 -2.59 99.18
CA VAL A 204 -58.36 -1.32 99.93
C VAL A 204 -59.68 -1.25 100.71
N CYS A 205 -60.81 -1.66 100.12
CA CYS A 205 -62.09 -1.73 100.82
C CYS A 205 -62.08 -2.77 101.96
N ALA A 206 -61.43 -3.93 101.77
CA ALA A 206 -61.27 -4.94 102.81
C ALA A 206 -60.41 -4.42 103.96
N LEU A 207 -59.26 -3.80 103.66
CA LEU A 207 -58.42 -3.15 104.67
C LEU A 207 -59.16 -2.02 105.40
N ASN A 208 -59.95 -1.21 104.69
CA ASN A 208 -60.79 -0.19 105.31
C ASN A 208 -61.88 -0.81 106.19
N ARG A 209 -62.46 -1.93 105.78
CA ARG A 209 -63.45 -2.68 106.58
C ARG A 209 -62.81 -3.24 107.85
N GLU A 210 -61.62 -3.83 107.74
CA GLU A 210 -60.83 -4.32 108.87
C GLU A 210 -60.41 -3.17 109.79
N ALA A 211 -59.92 -2.05 109.25
CA ALA A 211 -59.61 -0.86 110.03
C ALA A 211 -60.84 -0.30 110.76
N VAL A 212 -62.01 -0.28 110.11
CA VAL A 212 -63.29 0.08 110.76
C VAL A 212 -63.70 -0.95 111.82
N GLN A 213 -63.46 -2.24 111.61
CA GLN A 213 -63.71 -3.28 112.63
C GLN A 213 -62.77 -3.15 113.82
N VAL A 214 -61.49 -2.84 113.60
CA VAL A 214 -60.49 -2.55 114.66
C VAL A 214 -60.86 -1.29 115.42
N LEU A 215 -61.28 -0.22 114.72
CA LEU A 215 -61.76 1.01 115.35
C LEU A 215 -63.12 0.85 116.07
N LYS A 216 -63.95 -0.13 115.67
CA LYS A 216 -65.24 -0.43 116.32
C LYS A 216 -65.13 -1.32 117.57
N GLY A 217 -63.95 -1.84 117.90
CA GLY A 217 -63.75 -2.68 119.08
C GLY A 217 -64.34 -4.09 118.90
N GLY A 218 -63.48 -5.10 118.88
CA GLY A 218 -63.88 -6.49 118.69
C GLY A 218 -64.64 -7.05 119.90
N GLU A 219 -65.94 -7.25 119.73
CA GLU A 219 -66.74 -8.22 120.47
C GLU A 219 -67.65 -8.97 119.48
N GLY A 220 -67.47 -10.30 119.39
CA GLY A 220 -68.56 -11.21 119.05
C GLY A 220 -68.48 -12.01 117.73
N ALA A 221 -68.14 -13.30 117.90
CA ALA A 221 -68.86 -14.47 117.40
C ALA A 221 -68.43 -15.16 116.08
N ASP A 222 -67.80 -16.31 116.31
CA ASP A 222 -67.63 -17.51 115.50
C ASP A 222 -68.94 -18.10 114.91
N GLY A 223 -68.80 -18.93 113.86
CA GLY A 223 -69.72 -20.08 113.68
C GLY A 223 -70.12 -20.48 112.25
N PHE A 224 -69.36 -21.40 111.65
CA PHE A 224 -69.75 -22.60 110.88
C PHE A 224 -70.87 -22.59 109.79
N GLY A 225 -70.55 -23.18 108.62
CA GLY A 225 -71.55 -23.68 107.66
C GLY A 225 -70.97 -24.31 106.40
N SER A 226 -70.87 -25.64 106.40
CA SER A 226 -70.37 -26.51 105.32
C SER A 226 -71.45 -26.78 104.25
N GLY A 227 -71.06 -27.04 102.99
CA GLY A 227 -71.98 -27.36 101.89
C GLY A 227 -71.30 -28.04 100.70
N LEU A 228 -71.50 -29.35 100.62
CA LEU A 228 -70.91 -30.37 99.73
C LEU A 228 -71.72 -30.56 98.42
N LEU A 229 -71.03 -31.07 97.38
CA LEU A 229 -71.48 -31.94 96.25
C LEU A 229 -71.41 -31.33 94.83
N ARG A 230 -70.57 -31.91 93.95
CA ARG A 230 -70.96 -32.97 92.97
C ARG A 230 -70.00 -33.04 91.77
N GLU A 231 -69.56 -34.26 91.47
CA GLU A 231 -68.77 -34.72 90.32
C GLU A 231 -69.55 -34.70 88.99
N GLU A 232 -68.87 -34.56 87.84
CA GLU A 232 -68.94 -35.56 86.76
C GLU A 232 -67.85 -35.37 85.66
N GLU A 233 -67.13 -36.46 85.48
CA GLU A 233 -66.37 -37.10 84.39
C GLU A 233 -66.26 -36.48 82.95
N GLY A 234 -65.11 -36.78 82.30
CA GLY A 234 -64.73 -36.40 80.92
C GLY A 234 -65.35 -37.24 79.78
N PRO A 235 -64.80 -37.20 78.53
CA PRO A 235 -63.57 -37.95 78.27
C PRO A 235 -62.58 -37.38 77.21
N SER A 236 -61.34 -37.83 77.37
CA SER A 236 -60.35 -38.29 76.39
C SER A 236 -60.58 -38.14 74.88
N GLY A 237 -59.54 -37.62 74.19
CA GLY A 237 -59.37 -37.71 72.74
C GLY A 237 -57.89 -37.55 72.34
N ILE A 238 -57.08 -38.57 72.62
CA ILE A 238 -55.73 -38.77 72.09
C ILE A 238 -55.86 -39.25 70.64
N ASN A 239 -55.20 -38.59 69.68
CA ASN A 239 -54.83 -39.23 68.42
C ASN A 239 -53.44 -38.76 67.99
N SER A 240 -52.47 -39.59 68.35
CA SER A 240 -51.16 -39.70 67.71
C SER A 240 -51.33 -40.57 66.47
N ASN A 241 -51.08 -40.04 65.27
CA ASN A 241 -50.72 -40.87 64.11
C ASN A 241 -49.42 -40.36 63.50
N GLN A 242 -48.43 -41.24 63.57
CA GLN A 242 -47.12 -41.15 62.95
C GLN A 242 -47.20 -41.44 61.44
N SER A 243 -46.19 -40.94 60.74
CA SER A 243 -45.46 -41.62 59.66
C SER A 243 -46.16 -41.79 58.30
N GLY A 244 -45.83 -40.88 57.38
CA GLY A 244 -45.85 -41.09 55.94
C GLY A 244 -44.58 -40.54 55.30
N HIS A 245 -43.64 -41.43 55.01
CA HIS A 245 -42.41 -41.20 54.25
C HIS A 245 -42.62 -40.33 53.00
N THR A 246 -41.81 -39.27 52.82
CA THR A 246 -41.42 -38.80 51.49
C THR A 246 -39.94 -38.42 51.46
N SER A 247 -39.20 -39.27 50.76
CA SER A 247 -38.04 -39.02 49.91
C SER A 247 -37.13 -37.82 50.23
N ARG A 248 -36.02 -38.17 50.87
CA ARG A 248 -34.73 -37.47 50.88
C ARG A 248 -34.21 -37.35 49.43
N GLY A 249 -34.58 -36.27 48.75
CA GLY A 249 -33.89 -35.80 47.55
C GLY A 249 -32.68 -34.96 47.97
N THR A 250 -31.48 -35.50 47.80
CA THR A 250 -30.21 -34.77 47.87
C THR A 250 -30.20 -33.65 46.83
N PHE A 251 -30.50 -32.42 47.24
CA PHE A 251 -30.21 -31.24 46.44
C PHE A 251 -28.78 -30.79 46.76
N VAL A 252 -27.89 -31.04 45.80
CA VAL A 252 -26.52 -30.51 45.80
C VAL A 252 -26.62 -28.99 45.69
N MET A 253 -26.44 -28.29 46.81
CA MET A 253 -26.15 -26.86 46.79
C MET A 253 -24.77 -26.67 46.13
N LYS A 254 -24.82 -26.23 44.89
CA LYS A 254 -23.67 -25.73 44.16
C LYS A 254 -23.21 -24.45 44.86
N GLY A 255 -21.97 -24.47 45.36
CA GLY A 255 -21.36 -23.38 46.12
C GLY A 255 -21.56 -22.01 45.46
N VAL A 256 -22.36 -21.17 46.12
CA VAL A 256 -22.41 -19.74 45.88
C VAL A 256 -21.17 -19.18 46.57
N GLY A 257 -20.15 -18.87 45.76
CA GLY A 257 -18.99 -18.12 46.22
C GLY A 257 -19.45 -16.77 46.73
N ALA A 258 -19.27 -16.55 48.04
CA ALA A 258 -19.36 -15.25 48.66
C ALA A 258 -18.43 -14.27 47.94
N ARG A 259 -19.02 -13.26 47.29
CA ARG A 259 -18.31 -12.05 46.89
C ARG A 259 -18.67 -10.95 47.88
N HIS A 260 -17.64 -10.38 48.49
CA HIS A 260 -17.67 -9.13 49.22
C HIS A 260 -18.45 -8.03 48.47
N PRO A 261 -19.26 -7.21 49.14
CA PRO A 261 -19.62 -5.89 48.68
C PRO A 261 -18.74 -4.85 49.40
N GLU A 262 -17.65 -4.43 48.78
CA GLU A 262 -16.97 -3.18 49.15
C GLU A 262 -16.75 -2.36 47.89
N GLY A 263 -17.23 -1.12 47.91
CA GLY A 263 -17.03 -0.17 46.82
C GLY A 263 -18.27 0.67 46.49
N VAL A 264 -18.78 1.43 47.46
CA VAL A 264 -19.67 2.57 47.20
C VAL A 264 -18.84 3.63 46.48
N ALA A 265 -18.89 3.63 45.14
CA ALA A 265 -18.45 4.76 44.33
C ALA A 265 -19.65 5.69 44.13
N LYS A 266 -19.56 6.87 44.75
CA LYS A 266 -20.45 8.01 44.52
C LYS A 266 -20.33 8.44 43.06
N ASN A 267 -21.36 8.18 42.25
CA ASN A 267 -21.53 8.86 40.98
C ASN A 267 -22.28 10.16 41.22
N THR A 268 -21.53 11.26 41.17
CA THR A 268 -22.03 12.61 40.96
C THR A 268 -22.82 12.65 39.66
N VAL A 269 -24.12 12.93 39.78
CA VAL A 269 -24.97 13.34 38.67
C VAL A 269 -24.53 14.76 38.30
N ALA A 270 -23.70 14.88 37.27
CA ALA A 270 -23.51 16.14 36.57
C ALA A 270 -24.67 16.27 35.58
N ALA A 271 -25.53 17.27 35.82
CA ALA A 271 -26.46 17.79 34.84
C ALA A 271 -25.68 18.17 33.58
N VAL A 272 -26.08 17.63 32.44
CA VAL A 272 -25.67 18.14 31.13
C VAL A 272 -26.94 18.64 30.46
N GLU A 273 -26.87 19.92 30.17
CA GLU A 273 -27.90 20.76 29.60
C GLU A 273 -28.33 20.28 28.22
N GLU A 274 -29.62 20.49 28.00
CA GLU A 274 -30.36 20.33 26.77
C GLU A 274 -29.91 21.40 25.74
N GLU A 275 -28.90 21.10 24.92
CA GLU A 275 -28.57 21.93 23.76
C GLU A 275 -29.35 21.47 22.52
N ARG A 276 -30.41 22.21 22.23
CA ARG A 276 -31.03 22.31 20.90
C ARG A 276 -30.00 22.83 19.91
N ALA A 277 -29.58 21.98 18.96
CA ALA A 277 -28.87 22.41 17.77
C ALA A 277 -29.76 22.26 16.52
N THR A 278 -29.91 23.41 15.86
CA THR A 278 -30.65 23.75 14.66
C THR A 278 -30.12 23.09 13.37
N THR A 279 -31.07 22.75 12.49
CA THR A 279 -31.02 22.77 11.01
C THR A 279 -29.66 22.75 10.31
N ALA A 280 -29.34 21.63 9.66
CA ALA A 280 -28.43 21.58 8.52
C ALA A 280 -29.21 21.12 7.27
N LYS A 281 -29.46 22.10 6.39
CA LYS A 281 -29.99 21.94 5.03
C LYS A 281 -29.03 21.04 4.23
N CYS A 282 -29.55 19.94 3.69
CA CYS A 282 -28.85 19.14 2.69
C CYS A 282 -28.89 19.92 1.37
N GLY A 283 -27.80 20.60 1.04
CA GLY A 283 -27.60 21.28 -0.23
C GLY A 283 -27.32 20.26 -1.32
N PHE A 284 -28.29 20.08 -2.20
CA PHE A 284 -28.14 19.44 -3.51
C PHE A 284 -27.22 20.34 -4.36
N TYR A 285 -26.03 19.86 -4.72
CA TYR A 285 -25.25 20.44 -5.80
C TYR A 285 -25.43 19.53 -7.02
N GLU A 286 -26.27 19.99 -7.94
CA GLU A 286 -26.22 19.56 -9.34
C GLU A 286 -24.91 20.10 -9.93
N GLY A 287 -23.97 19.19 -10.15
CA GLY A 287 -22.77 19.49 -10.92
C GLY A 287 -23.12 19.49 -12.40
N GLU A 288 -23.25 20.69 -12.97
CA GLU A 288 -23.26 20.92 -14.41
C GLU A 288 -22.06 20.24 -15.08
N VAL A 289 -22.36 19.45 -16.10
CA VAL A 289 -21.40 18.92 -17.05
C VAL A 289 -20.92 20.08 -17.91
N MET A 290 -19.77 20.67 -17.59
CA MET A 290 -19.08 21.58 -18.51
C MET A 290 -18.59 20.77 -19.72
N GLU A 291 -19.21 21.04 -20.87
CA GLU A 291 -18.68 20.74 -22.18
C GLU A 291 -17.28 21.35 -22.32
N MET A 292 -16.26 20.51 -22.47
CA MET A 292 -14.96 20.98 -22.96
C MET A 292 -15.08 21.21 -24.46
N GLU A 293 -15.24 22.48 -24.83
CA GLU A 293 -15.02 22.93 -26.20
C GLU A 293 -13.59 22.67 -26.64
N GLU A 294 -13.52 22.09 -27.83
CA GLU A 294 -12.36 21.71 -28.60
C GLU A 294 -11.63 22.97 -29.11
N GLN A 295 -10.70 23.50 -28.32
CA GLN A 295 -9.80 24.56 -28.79
C GLN A 295 -8.73 23.96 -29.73
N GLN A 296 -9.01 24.05 -31.03
CA GLN A 296 -8.04 23.96 -32.11
C GLN A 296 -6.96 25.05 -31.94
N TYR A 297 -5.81 24.68 -31.38
CA TYR A 297 -4.60 25.50 -31.50
C TYR A 297 -3.92 25.21 -32.85
N ASN A 298 -4.19 26.09 -33.80
CA ASN A 298 -3.32 26.33 -34.95
C ASN A 298 -1.97 26.89 -34.47
N LEU A 299 -0.92 26.07 -34.50
CA LEU A 299 0.46 26.51 -34.36
C LEU A 299 1.19 26.29 -35.69
N SER A 300 0.95 27.21 -36.63
CA SER A 300 1.93 27.58 -37.64
C SER A 300 2.90 28.59 -37.01
N GLY A 301 4.20 28.30 -37.00
CA GLY A 301 5.15 29.28 -36.48
C GLY A 301 6.56 28.77 -36.22
N SER A 302 7.41 28.92 -37.25
CA SER A 302 8.85 29.22 -37.17
C SER A 302 9.78 28.22 -36.47
N ILE A 303 10.64 27.63 -37.29
CA ILE A 303 11.92 27.02 -36.93
C ILE A 303 12.91 28.13 -36.54
N PRO A 304 13.48 28.15 -35.33
CA PRO A 304 14.73 28.85 -35.08
C PRO A 304 15.89 27.86 -35.19
N THR A 305 16.64 27.96 -36.28
CA THR A 305 18.01 27.45 -36.33
C THR A 305 18.87 28.34 -35.43
N ASN A 306 19.16 27.87 -34.22
CA ASN A 306 20.18 28.49 -33.38
C ASN A 306 21.21 27.45 -32.96
N THR A 307 22.25 27.37 -33.78
CA THR A 307 23.56 26.82 -33.46
C THR A 307 24.20 27.65 -32.36
N HIS A 308 24.23 27.15 -31.13
CA HIS A 308 25.35 27.40 -30.22
C HIS A 308 25.37 26.36 -29.09
N GLY A 309 26.59 25.92 -28.78
CA GLY A 309 26.89 24.74 -28.00
C GLY A 309 26.31 24.77 -26.59
N ARG A 310 25.76 23.61 -26.19
CA ARG A 310 25.41 23.36 -24.79
C ARG A 310 26.11 22.10 -24.32
N SER A 311 26.93 22.36 -23.30
CA SER A 311 27.67 21.46 -22.45
C SER A 311 26.94 20.16 -22.13
N LEU A 312 27.74 19.10 -22.15
CA LEU A 312 27.40 17.76 -21.69
C LEU A 312 26.80 17.78 -20.27
N HIS A 313 25.84 16.87 -20.11
CA HIS A 313 25.09 16.48 -18.93
C HIS A 313 25.89 16.33 -17.63
N PRO A 314 25.22 16.61 -16.49
CA PRO A 314 25.20 15.68 -15.38
C PRO A 314 23.74 15.40 -14.99
N ARG A 315 23.09 14.47 -15.70
CA ARG A 315 21.74 14.01 -15.33
C ARG A 315 21.54 12.49 -15.46
N GLN A 316 22.62 11.74 -15.66
CA GLN A 316 22.58 10.27 -15.70
C GLN A 316 22.91 9.62 -14.35
N GLN A 317 23.64 10.27 -13.44
CA GLN A 317 24.04 9.65 -12.18
C GLN A 317 22.90 9.52 -11.14
N HIS A 318 21.88 10.39 -11.19
CA HIS A 318 20.81 10.36 -10.18
C HIS A 318 19.78 9.23 -10.39
N ASN A 319 19.77 8.58 -11.57
CA ASN A 319 18.86 7.48 -11.88
C ASN A 319 19.45 6.09 -11.58
N GLU A 320 20.76 5.99 -11.36
CA GLU A 320 21.41 4.73 -10.96
C GLU A 320 21.35 4.52 -9.45
N GLU A 321 21.55 5.56 -8.63
CA GLU A 321 21.40 5.46 -7.16
C GLU A 321 19.99 5.03 -6.73
N LEU A 322 18.92 5.55 -7.37
CA LEU A 322 17.55 5.13 -7.06
C LEU A 322 17.25 3.68 -7.48
N ARG A 323 18.00 3.13 -8.45
CA ARG A 323 17.88 1.74 -8.91
C ARG A 323 18.64 0.76 -8.02
N GLU A 324 19.73 1.20 -7.39
CA GLU A 324 20.48 0.38 -6.43
C GLU A 324 19.77 0.32 -5.07
N GLU A 325 19.18 1.42 -4.59
CA GLU A 325 18.40 1.41 -3.34
C GLU A 325 17.16 0.51 -3.43
N THR A 326 16.49 0.45 -4.59
CA THR A 326 15.34 -0.44 -4.78
C THR A 326 15.72 -1.92 -4.93
N ASN A 327 16.96 -2.25 -5.30
CA ASN A 327 17.47 -3.62 -5.37
C ASN A 327 17.96 -4.14 -4.01
N LEU A 328 18.64 -3.31 -3.21
CA LEU A 328 19.05 -3.67 -1.85
C LEU A 328 17.86 -3.88 -0.90
N GLN A 329 16.76 -3.16 -1.12
CA GLN A 329 15.53 -3.33 -0.34
C GLN A 329 14.73 -4.60 -0.71
N ARG A 330 14.96 -5.18 -1.91
CA ARG A 330 14.40 -6.49 -2.31
C ARG A 330 15.15 -7.69 -1.73
N GLN A 331 16.42 -7.54 -1.34
CA GLN A 331 17.21 -8.64 -0.77
C GLN A 331 17.03 -8.80 0.76
N ARG A 332 16.32 -7.87 1.41
CA ARG A 332 15.90 -7.99 2.83
C ARG A 332 14.41 -8.32 2.98
N ALA A 333 13.81 -8.97 2.00
CA ALA A 333 12.50 -9.58 2.18
C ALA A 333 12.65 -10.78 3.13
N LEU A 334 12.23 -10.58 4.38
CA LEU A 334 11.91 -11.66 5.32
C LEU A 334 11.12 -12.75 4.57
N PRO A 335 11.42 -14.04 4.79
CA PRO A 335 10.71 -15.11 4.10
C PRO A 335 9.20 -14.95 4.34
N PRO A 336 8.36 -15.15 3.30
CA PRO A 336 6.91 -15.05 3.44
C PRO A 336 6.48 -16.03 4.54
N SER A 337 5.82 -15.52 5.57
CA SER A 337 5.43 -16.26 6.77
C SER A 337 4.46 -17.41 6.51
N PHE A 338 4.02 -17.61 5.26
CA PHE A 338 3.12 -18.68 4.86
C PHE A 338 3.50 -19.19 3.46
N HIS A 339 4.11 -20.37 3.38
CA HIS A 339 4.28 -21.11 2.13
C HIS A 339 3.07 -22.01 1.92
N ILE A 340 2.24 -21.69 0.91
CA ILE A 340 1.17 -22.59 0.45
C ILE A 340 1.83 -23.52 -0.58
N CYS A 341 2.09 -24.77 -0.19
CA CYS A 341 2.67 -25.76 -1.10
C CYS A 341 1.56 -26.52 -1.82
N TYR A 342 1.56 -26.48 -3.15
CA TYR A 342 0.58 -27.18 -4.00
C TYR A 342 0.91 -28.67 -4.21
N ALA A 343 2.00 -29.16 -3.63
CA ALA A 343 2.42 -30.57 -3.67
C ALA A 343 2.72 -31.07 -2.24
N PRO A 344 1.68 -31.35 -1.42
CA PRO A 344 1.85 -31.58 0.01
C PRO A 344 2.68 -32.82 0.35
N ASN A 345 2.79 -33.78 -0.57
CA ASN A 345 3.42 -35.08 -0.33
C ASN A 345 4.91 -35.12 -0.67
N VAL A 346 5.45 -34.05 -1.26
CA VAL A 346 6.83 -34.02 -1.80
C VAL A 346 7.63 -32.81 -1.29
N CYS A 347 6.97 -31.91 -0.55
CA CYS A 347 7.60 -30.71 -0.03
C CYS A 347 8.42 -31.03 1.22
N ALA A 348 9.73 -30.75 1.17
CA ALA A 348 10.62 -30.89 2.33
C ALA A 348 10.20 -30.04 3.55
N TYR A 349 9.39 -29.00 3.34
CA TYR A 349 8.83 -28.15 4.39
C TYR A 349 7.46 -28.63 4.92
N ASN A 350 6.86 -29.63 4.26
CA ASN A 350 5.57 -30.20 4.63
C ASN A 350 5.75 -31.65 5.10
N VAL A 351 6.59 -31.85 6.11
CA VAL A 351 6.72 -33.13 6.81
C VAL A 351 5.42 -33.37 7.58
N ALA A 352 4.45 -33.97 6.89
CA ALA A 352 3.24 -34.46 7.50
C ALA A 352 3.60 -35.55 8.53
N ASN A 353 3.05 -35.39 9.74
CA ASN A 353 2.91 -36.43 10.76
C ASN A 353 4.15 -36.83 11.56
N ALA A 354 4.89 -35.87 12.12
CA ALA A 354 5.27 -36.05 13.52
C ALA A 354 3.96 -35.95 14.34
N ALA A 355 3.47 -37.09 14.82
CA ALA A 355 2.26 -37.20 15.64
C ALA A 355 2.22 -36.05 16.66
N ARG A 356 1.28 -35.11 16.49
CA ARG A 356 1.04 -34.04 17.45
C ARG A 356 0.50 -34.69 18.72
N LYS A 357 1.41 -35.15 19.58
CA LYS A 357 1.09 -35.38 21.00
C LYS A 357 0.51 -34.06 21.51
N PRO A 358 -0.65 -34.06 22.19
CA PRO A 358 -1.12 -32.85 22.85
C PRO A 358 -0.02 -32.43 23.83
N PHE A 359 0.60 -31.27 23.57
CA PHE A 359 1.55 -30.71 24.51
C PHE A 359 0.73 -30.11 25.66
N VAL A 360 0.89 -30.69 26.84
CA VAL A 360 0.35 -30.12 28.07
C VAL A 360 1.20 -28.90 28.39
N ILE A 361 0.65 -27.71 28.20
CA ILE A 361 1.23 -26.48 28.72
C ILE A 361 0.99 -26.51 30.24
N SER A 362 1.96 -27.02 31.00
CA SER A 362 1.99 -26.84 32.45
C SER A 362 2.49 -25.42 32.70
N VAL A 363 1.55 -24.51 32.99
CA VAL A 363 1.89 -23.18 33.47
C VAL A 363 2.13 -23.32 34.96
N ASP A 364 3.34 -23.01 35.43
CA ASP A 364 3.64 -22.94 36.86
C ASP A 364 2.70 -21.87 37.47
N PRO A 365 1.81 -22.21 38.42
CA PRO A 365 0.88 -21.25 38.99
C PRO A 365 1.59 -20.07 39.68
N LYS A 366 2.87 -20.19 40.02
CA LYS A 366 3.68 -19.07 40.55
C LYS A 366 4.15 -18.08 39.47
N SER A 367 4.10 -18.48 38.20
CA SER A 367 4.50 -17.64 37.05
C SER A 367 3.33 -16.83 36.46
N VAL A 368 2.09 -17.18 36.82
CA VAL A 368 0.89 -16.44 36.41
C VAL A 368 0.76 -15.21 37.31
N ARG A 369 1.28 -14.07 36.84
CA ARG A 369 1.06 -12.78 37.50
C ARG A 369 -0.45 -12.54 37.60
N CYS A 370 -0.95 -12.39 38.82
CA CYS A 370 -2.33 -12.02 39.05
C CYS A 370 -2.62 -10.66 38.39
N VAL A 371 -3.72 -10.60 37.65
CA VAL A 371 -4.25 -9.37 37.06
C VAL A 371 -4.69 -8.45 38.21
N GLY A 372 -3.74 -7.67 38.72
CA GLY A 372 -3.90 -6.81 39.89
C GLY A 372 -2.62 -6.04 40.22
N ASP A 373 -1.46 -6.64 39.98
CA ASP A 373 -0.17 -5.97 40.19
C ASP A 373 0.32 -5.30 38.92
N VAL A 374 -0.27 -4.15 38.61
CA VAL A 374 0.32 -3.20 37.66
C VAL A 374 1.35 -2.37 38.44
N PRO A 375 2.67 -2.55 38.23
CA PRO A 375 3.64 -1.62 38.80
C PRO A 375 3.38 -0.24 38.20
N THR A 376 3.15 0.74 39.07
CA THR A 376 2.99 2.14 38.70
C THR A 376 4.19 2.58 37.84
N PRO A 377 3.96 3.19 36.67
CA PRO A 377 5.06 3.58 35.80
C PRO A 377 5.91 4.62 36.52
N LYS A 378 7.18 4.27 36.78
CA LYS A 378 8.19 5.22 37.23
C LYS A 378 8.27 6.34 36.19
N LYS A 379 7.88 7.54 36.61
CA LYS A 379 8.03 8.82 35.93
C LYS A 379 9.45 8.90 35.36
N THR A 380 9.60 8.70 34.05
CA THR A 380 10.86 8.96 33.36
C THR A 380 11.04 10.47 33.32
N ALA A 381 12.14 10.94 33.91
CA ALA A 381 12.54 12.33 33.79
C ALA A 381 12.82 12.63 32.31
N ASN A 382 12.08 13.59 31.75
CA ASN A 382 12.30 14.12 30.42
C ASN A 382 13.72 14.70 30.34
N VAL A 383 14.65 13.96 29.74
CA VAL A 383 15.95 14.49 29.33
C VAL A 383 15.73 15.31 28.07
N THR A 384 15.74 16.63 28.24
CA THR A 384 15.74 17.61 27.15
C THR A 384 17.06 17.49 26.40
N ARG A 385 17.05 16.79 25.26
CA ARG A 385 18.21 16.73 24.36
C ARG A 385 18.30 18.07 23.61
N LYS A 386 19.21 18.94 24.05
CA LYS A 386 19.63 20.12 23.27
C LYS A 386 20.21 19.64 21.92
N ALA A 387 19.69 20.20 20.84
CA ALA A 387 20.27 20.06 19.51
C ALA A 387 21.62 20.81 19.49
N LEU A 388 22.72 20.07 19.31
CA LEU A 388 24.00 20.64 18.93
C LEU A 388 24.05 20.72 17.41
N TRP A 389 24.04 21.94 16.87
CA TRP A 389 24.43 22.20 15.49
C TRP A 389 25.95 22.06 15.40
N SER A 390 26.43 21.03 14.70
CA SER A 390 27.83 20.95 14.26
C SER A 390 27.93 21.45 12.83
N THR A 391 28.38 22.70 12.67
CA THR A 391 28.95 23.21 11.43
C THR A 391 30.28 22.51 11.18
N SER A 392 30.40 21.78 10.07
CA SER A 392 31.68 21.26 9.57
C SER A 392 32.28 22.26 8.58
N PRO A 393 33.61 22.51 8.61
CA PRO A 393 34.25 23.52 7.77
C PRO A 393 34.57 22.98 6.38
N ARG A 394 34.53 23.91 5.43
CA ARG A 394 34.86 23.75 4.01
C ARG A 394 36.38 23.84 3.86
N SER A 395 37.02 22.79 3.38
CA SER A 395 38.42 22.83 2.93
C SER A 395 38.48 23.35 1.49
N THR A 396 39.36 24.32 1.29
CA THR A 396 39.88 24.84 0.02
C THR A 396 40.66 23.81 -0.77
#